data_AF-A0A1F7J4A9-F1
#
_entry.id   AF-A0A1F7J4A9-F1
#
_cell.length_a   1.000
_cell.length_b   1.000
_cell.length_c   1.000
_cell.angle_alpha   90.00
_cell.angle_beta   90.00
_cell.angle_gamma   90.00
#
_symmetry.space_group_name_H-M   'P 1'
#
loop_
_entity.id
_entity.type
_entity.pdbx_description
1 polymer ?
#
loop_
_entity_poly.entity_id
_entity_poly.type
_entity_poly.pdbx_seq_one_letter_code
_entity_poly.pdbx_strand_id
1 'polypeptide(L)'
;MKKKKRLENKKASSDFFKNAFVFLFLLFLPTQLGKHFFLPFSYISGLRIDHLAPTLYFTDLLCFGLIASHFSLFNRFLKQRFVWISALALLIHSLVFAQVVEVALYRELKILEVFFIFFLFKERRPSTSLVLTALGIGISFEAVLSVFQFINKHSLQGVFYFFGERAINLSLPDIAKASLDGIELLRPYGTFSHPNSMAGFYLLVYTFVLTLKKTSQYKIVMNAILTLATLLIFLSFSKVAISLFLVINGVYLIRKGDFSCKLCFFSRALVLLVLSFVFISAGTDPLSFTKRMFFFQSALDVAKNHLLFGVGLGNYLVSQKAVSSLLILTPQPVHNIFVLLFLELGLVMFSTLVFFSWKRARQRMGSFPFLLCLIVVVATGMVDHYWITLQQNLLLLPVIFGLLESRKLV
;
A
#
# COMPACT_ATOMS: atom_id res chain seq x y z
N MET A 1 12.59 8.43 -48.16
CA MET A 1 12.72 9.30 -46.95
C MET A 1 11.40 9.62 -46.22
N LYS A 2 10.35 10.14 -46.87
CA LYS A 2 9.08 10.54 -46.19
C LYS A 2 8.37 9.42 -45.41
N LYS A 3 8.35 8.17 -45.92
CA LYS A 3 7.70 7.00 -45.26
C LYS A 3 8.46 6.54 -44.00
N LYS A 4 9.79 6.56 -44.03
CA LYS A 4 10.66 6.23 -42.88
C LYS A 4 10.52 7.27 -41.76
N LYS A 5 10.56 8.56 -42.11
CA LYS A 5 10.33 9.67 -41.16
C LYS A 5 8.92 9.64 -40.54
N ARG A 6 7.89 9.25 -41.32
CA ARG A 6 6.52 9.03 -40.80
C ARG A 6 6.43 7.83 -39.84
N LEU A 7 7.13 6.73 -40.11
CA LEU A 7 7.17 5.55 -39.23
C LEU A 7 7.93 5.84 -37.92
N GLU A 8 9.04 6.56 -38.00
CA GLU A 8 9.80 7.01 -36.83
C GLU A 8 8.98 7.95 -35.94
N ASN A 9 8.28 8.93 -36.53
CA ASN A 9 7.40 9.83 -35.80
C ASN A 9 6.22 9.08 -35.13
N LYS A 10 5.62 8.09 -35.80
CA LYS A 10 4.57 7.25 -35.21
C LYS A 10 5.08 6.42 -34.03
N LYS A 11 6.29 5.87 -34.13
CA LYS A 11 6.91 5.10 -33.06
C LYS A 11 7.24 5.97 -31.85
N ALA A 12 7.84 7.15 -32.08
CA ALA A 12 8.14 8.11 -31.03
C ALA A 12 6.88 8.60 -30.29
N SER A 13 5.81 8.90 -31.04
CA SER A 13 4.51 9.27 -30.46
C SER A 13 3.91 8.13 -29.62
N SER A 14 3.94 6.88 -30.10
CA SER A 14 3.45 5.74 -29.33
C SER A 14 4.23 5.52 -28.03
N ASP A 15 5.56 5.67 -28.07
CA ASP A 15 6.40 5.52 -26.88
C ASP A 15 6.19 6.66 -25.87
N PHE A 16 5.92 7.89 -26.34
CA PHE A 16 5.51 9.00 -25.49
C PHE A 16 4.20 8.70 -24.74
N PHE A 17 3.14 8.29 -25.44
CA PHE A 17 1.85 7.97 -24.80
C PHE A 17 1.98 6.84 -23.77
N LYS A 18 2.74 5.80 -24.08
CA LYS A 18 3.01 4.70 -23.14
C LYS A 18 3.72 5.18 -21.88
N ASN A 19 4.75 6.01 -22.02
CA ASN A 19 5.45 6.57 -20.88
C ASN A 19 4.55 7.52 -20.07
N ALA A 20 3.69 8.30 -20.73
CA ALA A 20 2.77 9.22 -20.07
C ALA A 20 1.80 8.47 -19.15
N PHE A 21 1.17 7.38 -19.58
CA PHE A 21 0.27 6.61 -18.70
C PHE A 21 1.01 5.95 -17.52
N VAL A 22 2.23 5.44 -17.73
CA VAL A 22 3.03 4.90 -16.61
C VAL A 22 3.38 6.01 -15.62
N PHE A 23 3.76 7.18 -16.12
CA PHE A 23 4.07 8.35 -15.30
C PHE A 23 2.85 8.81 -14.50
N LEU A 24 1.69 8.97 -15.15
CA LEU A 24 0.44 9.37 -14.49
C LEU A 24 0.00 8.35 -13.45
N PHE A 25 0.07 7.05 -13.77
CA PHE A 25 -0.26 6.00 -12.81
C PHE A 25 0.59 6.08 -11.55
N LEU A 26 1.91 6.25 -11.68
CA LEU A 26 2.82 6.40 -10.54
C LEU A 26 2.61 7.72 -9.77
N LEU A 27 2.33 8.81 -10.49
CA LEU A 27 2.09 10.13 -9.90
C LEU A 27 0.83 10.14 -9.02
N PHE A 28 -0.25 9.52 -9.48
CA PHE A 28 -1.54 9.47 -8.78
C PHE A 28 -1.69 8.25 -7.87
N LEU A 29 -0.71 7.36 -7.82
CA LEU A 29 -0.71 6.18 -6.94
C LEU A 29 -0.96 6.49 -5.44
N PRO A 30 -0.42 7.57 -4.84
CA PRO A 30 -0.69 7.87 -3.42
C PRO A 30 -2.08 8.49 -3.19
N THR A 31 -2.81 8.90 -4.25
CA THR A 31 -4.09 9.58 -4.13
C THR A 31 -5.26 8.62 -3.85
N GLN A 32 -6.24 9.04 -3.06
CA GLN A 32 -7.48 8.27 -2.78
C GLN A 32 -8.67 8.76 -3.59
N LEU A 33 -8.46 9.43 -4.73
CA LEU A 33 -9.56 9.88 -5.57
C LEU A 33 -10.36 8.66 -6.05
N GLY A 34 -11.60 8.52 -5.57
CA GLY A 34 -12.48 7.43 -5.96
C GLY A 34 -13.94 7.69 -5.60
N LYS A 35 -14.84 7.13 -6.41
CA LYS A 35 -16.28 7.18 -6.17
C LYS A 35 -16.72 5.88 -5.50
N HIS A 36 -17.13 5.98 -4.24
CA HIS A 36 -17.69 4.86 -3.48
C HIS A 36 -19.16 4.66 -3.86
N PHE A 37 -19.54 3.42 -4.14
CA PHE A 37 -20.92 3.02 -4.42
C PHE A 37 -21.47 2.29 -3.19
N PHE A 38 -22.19 3.02 -2.33
CA PHE A 38 -22.81 2.45 -1.14
C PHE A 38 -24.12 1.74 -1.51
N LEU A 39 -24.03 0.44 -1.78
CA LEU A 39 -25.16 -0.44 -2.06
C LEU A 39 -25.71 -1.05 -0.75
N PRO A 40 -26.88 -1.71 -0.73
CA PRO A 40 -27.46 -2.23 0.52
C PRO A 40 -26.52 -3.12 1.34
N PHE A 41 -25.68 -3.91 0.68
CA PHE A 41 -24.67 -4.76 1.33
C PHE A 41 -23.45 -4.01 1.88
N SER A 42 -23.30 -2.73 1.55
CA SER A 42 -22.23 -1.86 2.08
C SER A 42 -22.56 -1.30 3.47
N TYR A 43 -23.72 -1.68 4.04
CA TYR A 43 -24.17 -1.23 5.35
C TYR A 43 -24.18 -2.37 6.35
N ILE A 44 -23.57 -2.13 7.51
CA ILE A 44 -23.66 -3.03 8.67
C ILE A 44 -24.41 -2.26 9.76
N SER A 45 -25.61 -2.75 10.11
CA SER A 45 -26.44 -2.16 11.16
C SER A 45 -26.72 -0.66 10.95
N GLY A 46 -26.90 -0.24 9.69
CA GLY A 46 -27.14 1.15 9.29
C GLY A 46 -25.87 2.00 9.12
N LEU A 47 -24.70 1.51 9.51
CA LEU A 47 -23.41 2.20 9.32
C LEU A 47 -22.84 1.93 7.93
N ARG A 48 -22.34 2.96 7.27
CA ARG A 48 -21.62 2.84 5.99
C ARG A 48 -20.24 2.24 6.21
N ILE A 49 -19.93 1.16 5.52
CA ILE A 49 -18.65 0.47 5.62
C ILE A 49 -17.90 0.57 4.29
N ASP A 50 -16.89 1.44 4.24
CA ASP A 50 -16.08 1.70 3.05
C ASP A 50 -15.48 0.41 2.44
N HIS A 51 -15.12 -0.56 3.27
CA HIS A 51 -14.50 -1.82 2.84
C HIS A 51 -15.44 -2.74 2.07
N LEU A 52 -16.76 -2.56 2.22
CA LEU A 52 -17.82 -3.31 1.53
C LEU A 52 -18.42 -2.53 0.36
N ALA A 53 -18.04 -1.26 0.19
CA ALA A 53 -18.47 -0.45 -0.95
C ALA A 53 -17.54 -0.73 -2.14
N PRO A 54 -18.08 -1.18 -3.30
CA PRO A 54 -17.35 -1.12 -4.54
C PRO A 54 -16.95 0.33 -4.81
N THR A 55 -15.70 0.56 -5.20
CA THR A 55 -15.18 1.91 -5.44
C THR A 55 -14.46 1.94 -6.76
N LEU A 56 -14.82 2.91 -7.60
CA LEU A 56 -14.08 3.19 -8.82
C LEU A 56 -13.06 4.30 -8.53
N TYR A 57 -11.79 3.92 -8.41
CA TYR A 57 -10.70 4.85 -8.16
C TYR A 57 -10.18 5.45 -9.47
N PHE A 58 -9.58 6.63 -9.38
CA PHE A 58 -8.91 7.24 -10.53
C PHE A 58 -7.72 6.39 -11.03
N THR A 59 -7.04 5.68 -10.12
CA THR A 59 -6.01 4.70 -10.47
C THR A 59 -6.54 3.54 -11.31
N ASP A 60 -7.82 3.18 -11.18
CA ASP A 60 -8.47 2.15 -12.01
C ASP A 60 -8.64 2.66 -13.45
N LEU A 61 -9.03 3.94 -13.60
CA LEU A 61 -9.13 4.59 -14.90
C LEU A 61 -7.75 4.68 -15.58
N LEU A 62 -6.71 4.98 -14.80
CA LEU A 62 -5.33 4.95 -15.29
C LEU A 62 -4.88 3.52 -15.63
N CYS A 63 -5.33 2.50 -14.89
CA CYS A 63 -5.09 1.10 -15.22
C CYS A 63 -5.72 0.71 -16.56
N PHE A 64 -6.96 1.13 -16.85
CA PHE A 64 -7.56 0.96 -18.19
C PHE A 64 -6.77 1.69 -19.28
N GLY A 65 -6.29 2.91 -19.01
CA GLY A 65 -5.38 3.63 -19.91
C GLY A 65 -4.06 2.89 -20.15
N LEU A 66 -3.51 2.22 -19.13
CA LEU A 66 -2.34 1.36 -19.25
C LEU A 66 -2.61 0.12 -20.10
N ILE A 67 -3.77 -0.53 -19.93
CA ILE A 67 -4.20 -1.66 -20.76
C ILE A 67 -4.30 -1.22 -22.23
N ALA A 68 -4.97 -0.10 -22.51
CA ALA A 68 -5.14 0.41 -23.86
C ALA A 68 -3.79 0.79 -24.51
N SER A 69 -2.95 1.52 -23.78
CA SER A 69 -1.63 1.95 -24.29
C SER A 69 -0.61 0.80 -24.43
N HIS A 70 -0.77 -0.28 -23.67
CA HIS A 70 0.10 -1.46 -23.67
C HIS A 70 -0.64 -2.74 -24.07
N PHE A 71 -1.57 -2.66 -25.02
CA PHE A 71 -2.43 -3.79 -25.41
C PHE A 71 -1.66 -5.05 -25.83
N SER A 72 -0.50 -4.91 -26.49
CA SER A 72 0.35 -6.06 -26.83
C SER A 72 0.91 -6.77 -25.58
N LEU A 73 1.18 -6.02 -24.51
CA LEU A 73 1.60 -6.58 -23.23
C LEU A 73 0.42 -7.23 -22.52
N PHE A 74 -0.74 -6.59 -22.54
CA PHE A 74 -1.98 -7.15 -22.01
C PHE A 74 -2.33 -8.48 -22.70
N ASN A 75 -2.19 -8.59 -24.02
CA ASN A 75 -2.36 -9.86 -24.74
C ASN A 75 -1.38 -10.96 -24.29
N ARG A 76 -0.17 -10.60 -23.85
CA ARG A 76 0.77 -11.56 -23.25
C ARG A 76 0.39 -11.94 -21.82
N PHE A 77 -0.21 -11.02 -21.07
CA PHE A 77 -0.79 -11.27 -19.75
C PHE A 77 -1.98 -12.25 -19.85
N LEU A 78 -2.87 -12.07 -20.83
CA LEU A 78 -3.99 -12.99 -21.09
C LEU A 78 -3.52 -14.44 -21.38
N LYS A 79 -2.29 -14.63 -21.83
CA LYS A 79 -1.70 -15.96 -22.10
C LYS A 79 -1.04 -16.61 -20.86
N GLN A 80 -1.00 -15.93 -19.71
CA GLN A 80 -0.39 -16.46 -18.48
C GLN A 80 -1.30 -17.49 -17.82
N ARG A 81 -1.22 -18.76 -18.25
CA ARG A 81 -2.09 -19.85 -17.78
C ARG A 81 -2.18 -19.94 -16.26
N PHE A 82 -1.06 -19.83 -15.56
CA PHE A 82 -1.04 -19.90 -14.09
C PHE A 82 -1.91 -18.80 -13.44
N VAL A 83 -1.85 -17.56 -13.94
CA VAL A 83 -2.65 -16.45 -13.40
C VAL A 83 -4.14 -16.72 -13.57
N TRP A 84 -4.57 -17.17 -14.75
CA TRP A 84 -5.98 -17.43 -15.03
C TRP A 84 -6.52 -18.66 -14.32
N ILE A 85 -5.70 -19.71 -14.14
CA ILE A 85 -6.07 -20.87 -13.33
C ILE A 85 -6.23 -20.44 -11.86
N SER A 86 -5.29 -19.66 -11.31
CA SER A 86 -5.40 -19.15 -9.94
C SER A 86 -6.61 -18.22 -9.77
N ALA A 87 -6.86 -17.32 -10.73
CA ALA A 87 -8.02 -16.43 -10.70
C ALA A 87 -9.35 -17.19 -10.80
N LEU A 88 -9.41 -18.23 -11.65
CA LEU A 88 -10.60 -19.08 -11.75
C LEU A 88 -10.82 -19.88 -10.45
N ALA A 89 -9.74 -20.41 -9.85
CA ALA A 89 -9.84 -21.14 -8.59
C ALA A 89 -10.33 -20.24 -7.44
N LEU A 90 -9.81 -19.00 -7.37
CA LEU A 90 -10.27 -17.99 -6.40
C LEU A 90 -11.72 -17.59 -6.67
N LEU A 91 -12.09 -17.35 -7.93
CA LEU A 91 -13.47 -17.04 -8.31
C LEU A 91 -14.44 -18.15 -7.89
N ILE A 92 -14.14 -19.42 -8.20
CA ILE A 92 -14.99 -20.55 -7.83
C ILE A 92 -15.12 -20.63 -6.30
N HIS A 93 -14.01 -20.49 -5.57
CA HIS A 93 -14.01 -20.46 -4.11
C HIS A 93 -14.89 -19.33 -3.56
N SER A 94 -14.68 -18.11 -4.03
CA SER A 94 -15.44 -16.92 -3.68
C SER A 94 -16.94 -17.09 -3.98
N LEU A 95 -17.33 -17.65 -5.13
CA LEU A 95 -18.74 -17.87 -5.49
C LEU A 95 -19.43 -18.89 -4.58
N VAL A 96 -18.70 -19.88 -4.06
CA VAL A 96 -19.27 -20.93 -3.20
C VAL A 96 -19.42 -20.47 -1.75
N PHE A 97 -18.46 -19.70 -1.24
CA PHE A 97 -18.37 -19.38 0.20
C PHE A 97 -18.75 -17.95 0.58
N ALA A 98 -18.81 -17.01 -0.36
CA ALA A 98 -19.16 -15.62 -0.08
C ALA A 98 -20.65 -15.45 0.30
N GLN A 99 -20.90 -14.76 1.41
CA GLN A 99 -22.25 -14.33 1.80
C GLN A 99 -22.78 -13.21 0.88
N VAL A 100 -21.89 -12.34 0.43
CA VAL A 100 -22.15 -11.26 -0.53
C VAL A 100 -21.23 -11.44 -1.72
N VAL A 101 -21.79 -12.03 -2.77
CA VAL A 101 -21.06 -12.39 -4.00
C VAL A 101 -20.54 -11.14 -4.72
N GLU A 102 -21.27 -10.03 -4.68
CA GLU A 102 -20.90 -8.77 -5.32
C GLU A 102 -19.58 -8.21 -4.76
N VAL A 103 -19.39 -8.29 -3.45
CA VAL A 103 -18.14 -7.87 -2.78
C VAL A 103 -16.99 -8.77 -3.21
N ALA A 104 -17.23 -10.08 -3.29
CA ALA A 104 -16.21 -11.03 -3.72
C ALA A 104 -15.80 -10.80 -5.17
N LEU A 105 -16.76 -10.65 -6.10
CA LEU A 105 -16.50 -10.33 -7.50
C LEU A 105 -15.71 -9.02 -7.68
N TYR A 106 -16.06 -7.97 -6.93
CA TYR A 106 -15.30 -6.72 -6.95
C TYR A 106 -13.85 -6.93 -6.48
N ARG A 107 -13.64 -7.71 -5.41
CA ARG A 107 -12.29 -8.02 -4.90
C ARG A 107 -11.49 -8.89 -5.88
N GLU A 108 -12.12 -9.82 -6.59
CA GLU A 108 -11.48 -10.60 -7.66
C GLU A 108 -10.95 -9.68 -8.78
N LEU A 109 -11.75 -8.68 -9.21
CA LEU A 109 -11.31 -7.70 -10.20
C LEU A 109 -10.07 -6.92 -9.72
N LYS A 110 -10.01 -6.57 -8.43
CA LYS A 110 -8.84 -5.92 -7.82
C LYS A 110 -7.61 -6.82 -7.78
N ILE A 111 -7.77 -8.13 -7.54
CA ILE A 111 -6.66 -9.09 -7.62
C ILE A 111 -6.14 -9.19 -9.07
N LEU A 112 -7.02 -9.25 -10.06
CA LEU A 112 -6.63 -9.24 -11.48
C LEU A 112 -5.89 -7.96 -11.87
N GLU A 113 -6.34 -6.81 -11.37
CA GLU A 113 -5.65 -5.53 -11.50
C GLU A 113 -4.22 -5.61 -10.94
N VAL A 114 -4.06 -6.12 -9.70
CA VAL A 114 -2.75 -6.31 -9.07
C VAL A 114 -1.83 -7.20 -9.91
N PHE A 115 -2.32 -8.34 -10.40
CA PHE A 115 -1.53 -9.23 -11.26
C PHE A 115 -1.12 -8.56 -12.58
N PHE A 116 -2.02 -7.81 -13.20
CA PHE A 116 -1.70 -7.08 -14.42
C PHE A 116 -0.65 -5.99 -14.17
N ILE A 117 -0.79 -5.18 -13.13
CA ILE A 117 0.18 -4.13 -12.78
C ILE A 117 1.56 -4.74 -12.48
N PHE A 118 1.61 -5.87 -11.76
CA PHE A 118 2.87 -6.56 -11.49
C PHE A 118 3.55 -7.01 -12.79
N PHE A 119 2.78 -7.66 -13.68
CA PHE A 119 3.26 -8.11 -14.98
C PHE A 119 3.74 -6.92 -15.84
N LEU A 120 2.98 -5.82 -15.84
CA LEU A 120 3.30 -4.59 -16.55
C LEU A 120 4.67 -4.05 -16.11
N PHE A 121 4.86 -3.79 -14.82
CA PHE A 121 6.10 -3.17 -14.32
C PHE A 121 7.33 -4.08 -14.48
N LYS A 122 7.15 -5.40 -14.33
CA LYS A 122 8.19 -6.40 -14.58
C LYS A 122 8.66 -6.43 -16.03
N GLU A 123 7.72 -6.43 -16.98
CA GLU A 123 8.01 -6.61 -18.41
C GLU A 123 8.32 -5.30 -19.14
N ARG A 124 7.65 -4.21 -18.77
CA ARG A 124 7.80 -2.90 -19.44
C ARG A 124 9.12 -2.21 -19.11
N ARG A 125 9.63 -2.42 -17.90
CA ARG A 125 10.90 -1.89 -17.39
C ARG A 125 11.02 -0.37 -17.62
N PRO A 126 10.17 0.45 -16.97
CA PRO A 126 10.24 1.90 -17.10
C PRO A 126 11.62 2.43 -16.70
N SER A 127 12.01 3.58 -17.25
CA SER A 127 13.30 4.19 -16.93
C SER A 127 13.34 4.66 -15.48
N THR A 128 14.52 4.60 -14.85
CA THR A 128 14.73 5.08 -13.47
C THR A 128 14.29 6.53 -13.31
N SER A 129 14.61 7.39 -14.29
CA SER A 129 14.19 8.79 -14.27
C SER A 129 12.67 8.93 -14.24
N LEU A 130 11.93 8.18 -15.06
CA LEU A 130 10.46 8.26 -15.08
C LEU A 130 9.87 7.87 -13.73
N VAL A 131 10.35 6.77 -13.15
CA VAL A 131 9.89 6.28 -11.85
C VAL A 131 10.21 7.27 -10.73
N LEU A 132 11.47 7.73 -10.65
CA LEU A 132 11.89 8.67 -9.59
C LEU A 132 11.22 10.04 -9.73
N THR A 133 11.03 10.56 -10.94
CA THR A 133 10.34 11.84 -11.15
C THR A 133 8.87 11.72 -10.78
N ALA A 134 8.16 10.65 -11.18
CA ALA A 134 6.75 10.47 -10.84
C ALA A 134 6.56 10.33 -9.31
N LEU A 135 7.35 9.45 -8.67
CA LEU A 135 7.32 9.28 -7.21
C LEU A 135 7.72 10.57 -6.48
N GLY A 136 8.72 11.29 -7.00
CA GLY A 136 9.21 12.55 -6.44
C GLY A 136 8.17 13.67 -6.43
N ILE A 137 7.38 13.79 -7.50
CA ILE A 137 6.29 14.77 -7.55
C ILE A 137 5.15 14.35 -6.62
N GLY A 138 4.75 13.07 -6.67
CA GLY A 138 3.68 12.54 -5.81
C GLY A 138 3.99 12.69 -4.31
N ILE A 139 5.21 12.36 -3.89
CA ILE A 139 5.61 12.51 -2.49
C ILE A 139 5.73 13.97 -2.05
N SER A 140 6.14 14.86 -2.95
CA SER A 140 6.19 16.30 -2.67
C SER A 140 4.77 16.84 -2.44
N PHE A 141 3.80 16.42 -3.25
CA PHE A 141 2.39 16.77 -3.06
C PHE A 141 1.86 16.30 -1.70
N GLU A 142 2.05 15.02 -1.35
CA GLU A 142 1.59 14.47 -0.07
C GLU A 142 2.31 15.07 1.13
N ALA A 143 3.61 15.39 1.02
CA ALA A 143 4.37 16.07 2.06
C ALA A 143 3.82 17.47 2.33
N VAL A 144 3.58 18.26 1.29
CA VAL A 144 2.99 19.61 1.41
C VAL A 144 1.60 19.51 2.05
N LEU A 145 0.73 18.63 1.54
CA LEU A 145 -0.62 18.45 2.08
C LEU A 145 -0.59 18.03 3.55
N SER A 146 0.24 17.04 3.90
CA SER A 146 0.34 16.52 5.27
C SER A 146 0.90 17.54 6.25
N VAL A 147 1.86 18.37 5.84
CA VAL A 147 2.37 19.46 6.68
C VAL A 147 1.28 20.49 6.95
N PHE A 148 0.52 20.88 5.94
CA PHE A 148 -0.59 21.81 6.13
C PHE A 148 -1.71 21.23 7.01
N GLN A 149 -2.06 19.94 6.83
CA GLN A 149 -3.01 19.26 7.71
C GLN A 149 -2.53 19.23 9.17
N PHE A 150 -1.23 18.97 9.39
CA PHE A 150 -0.63 18.94 10.72
C PHE A 150 -0.68 20.32 11.39
N ILE A 151 -0.30 21.39 10.67
CA ILE A 151 -0.29 22.76 11.19
C ILE A 151 -1.71 23.25 11.48
N ASN A 152 -2.64 23.07 10.54
CA ASN A 152 -3.99 23.59 10.64
C ASN A 152 -4.91 22.72 11.52
N LYS A 153 -4.49 21.50 11.88
CA LYS A 153 -5.27 20.53 12.67
C LYS A 153 -6.59 20.12 12.01
N HIS A 154 -6.70 20.30 10.70
CA HIS A 154 -7.82 19.86 9.86
C HIS A 154 -7.39 19.67 8.40
N SER A 155 -8.22 19.00 7.61
CA SER A 155 -8.05 18.88 6.16
C SER A 155 -8.23 20.21 5.43
N LEU A 156 -7.47 20.45 4.36
CA LEU A 156 -7.56 21.67 3.56
C LEU A 156 -8.85 21.74 2.73
N GLN A 157 -9.33 20.59 2.25
CA GLN A 157 -10.49 20.43 1.38
C GLN A 157 -10.39 21.25 0.07
N GLY A 158 -11.52 21.62 -0.53
CA GLY A 158 -11.54 22.36 -1.81
C GLY A 158 -10.95 21.53 -2.95
N VAL A 159 -9.89 22.03 -3.59
CA VAL A 159 -9.22 21.31 -4.69
C VAL A 159 -8.64 19.98 -4.22
N PHE A 160 -8.18 19.87 -2.97
CA PHE A 160 -7.58 18.67 -2.41
C PHE A 160 -8.59 17.52 -2.21
N TYR A 161 -9.88 17.82 -2.09
CA TYR A 161 -10.95 16.81 -2.13
C TYR A 161 -10.91 15.99 -3.42
N PHE A 162 -10.62 16.64 -4.57
CA PHE A 162 -10.48 15.97 -5.86
C PHE A 162 -9.17 15.18 -5.99
N PHE A 163 -8.28 15.19 -4.99
CA PHE A 163 -7.16 14.26 -4.88
C PHE A 163 -7.43 13.14 -3.86
N GLY A 164 -8.64 13.10 -3.27
CA GLY A 164 -9.04 12.09 -2.29
C GLY A 164 -8.82 12.49 -0.83
N GLU A 165 -8.57 13.77 -0.54
CA GLU A 165 -8.46 14.23 0.86
C GLU A 165 -9.77 14.03 1.63
N ARG A 166 -9.70 13.30 2.75
CA ARG A 166 -10.83 13.12 3.66
C ARG A 166 -11.07 14.36 4.52
N ALA A 167 -12.34 14.69 4.74
CA ALA A 167 -12.72 15.75 5.67
C ALA A 167 -12.42 15.31 7.11
N ILE A 168 -11.33 15.83 7.68
CA ILE A 168 -10.89 15.50 9.04
C ILE A 168 -10.60 16.78 9.82
N ASN A 169 -10.83 16.74 11.13
CA ASN A 169 -10.37 17.77 12.06
C ASN A 169 -10.09 17.13 13.42
N LEU A 170 -9.29 17.82 14.25
CA LEU A 170 -8.87 17.32 15.55
C LEU A 170 -10.04 17.06 16.54
N SER A 171 -11.18 17.70 16.34
CA SER A 171 -12.35 17.55 17.21
C SER A 171 -13.23 16.36 16.85
N LEU A 172 -13.01 15.70 15.71
CA LEU A 172 -13.80 14.55 15.31
C LEU A 172 -13.58 13.35 16.27
N PRO A 173 -14.64 12.64 16.66
CA PRO A 173 -14.51 11.40 17.41
C PRO A 173 -13.78 10.34 16.57
N ASP A 174 -13.01 9.47 17.24
CA ASP A 174 -12.19 8.40 16.63
C ASP A 174 -11.17 8.85 15.57
N ILE A 175 -10.90 10.15 15.43
CA ILE A 175 -9.81 10.60 14.56
C ILE A 175 -8.46 10.18 15.13
N ALA A 176 -7.53 9.81 14.25
CA ALA A 176 -6.16 9.48 14.66
C ALA A 176 -5.43 10.70 15.26
N LYS A 177 -5.20 10.67 16.57
CA LYS A 177 -4.48 11.69 17.33
C LYS A 177 -3.14 11.18 17.86
N ALA A 178 -2.22 12.10 18.06
CA ALA A 178 -1.05 11.92 18.90
C ALA A 178 -1.12 12.92 20.07
N SER A 179 -0.42 12.67 21.16
CA SER A 179 -0.31 13.59 22.29
C SER A 179 1.16 13.70 22.72
N LEU A 180 1.63 14.92 22.88
CA LEU A 180 2.93 15.23 23.46
C LEU A 180 2.70 16.18 24.62
N ASP A 181 3.07 15.75 25.83
CA ASP A 181 2.90 16.54 27.06
C ASP A 181 1.47 17.06 27.27
N GLY A 182 0.48 16.19 27.03
CA GLY A 182 -0.94 16.53 27.14
C GLY A 182 -1.52 17.33 25.96
N ILE A 183 -0.68 17.85 25.05
CA ILE A 183 -1.14 18.59 23.87
C ILE A 183 -1.55 17.59 22.78
N GLU A 184 -2.82 17.63 22.37
CA GLU A 184 -3.31 16.83 21.24
C GLU A 184 -2.84 17.39 19.89
N LEU A 185 -2.35 16.50 19.05
CA LEU A 185 -1.90 16.74 17.69
C LEU A 185 -2.71 15.88 16.72
N LEU A 186 -3.15 16.48 15.61
CA LEU A 186 -3.73 15.72 14.52
C LEU A 186 -2.62 14.95 13.81
N ARG A 187 -2.79 13.63 13.64
CA ARG A 187 -1.90 12.85 12.77
C ARG A 187 -2.39 13.06 11.34
N PRO A 188 -1.65 13.74 10.44
CA PRO A 188 -2.09 14.01 9.08
C PRO A 188 -2.25 12.73 8.27
N TYR A 189 -3.18 12.77 7.33
CA TYR A 189 -3.57 11.64 6.48
C TYR A 189 -3.01 11.83 5.07
N GLY A 190 -2.67 13.06 4.69
CA GLY A 190 -2.48 13.43 3.29
C GLY A 190 -3.79 13.14 2.55
N THR A 191 -3.71 12.38 1.46
CA THR A 191 -4.88 11.82 0.79
C THR A 191 -5.21 10.39 1.22
N PHE A 192 -4.49 9.78 2.16
CA PHE A 192 -4.76 8.41 2.63
C PHE A 192 -5.97 8.34 3.57
N SER A 193 -6.46 7.12 3.81
CA SER A 193 -7.60 6.90 4.71
C SER A 193 -7.20 6.88 6.17
N HIS A 194 -5.90 6.70 6.47
CA HIS A 194 -5.36 6.61 7.81
C HIS A 194 -3.83 6.87 7.81
N PRO A 195 -3.26 7.53 8.84
CA PRO A 195 -1.83 7.85 8.92
C PRO A 195 -0.92 6.61 8.90
N ASN A 196 -1.32 5.47 9.47
CA ASN A 196 -0.51 4.25 9.38
C ASN A 196 -0.35 3.76 7.94
N SER A 197 -1.39 3.92 7.11
CA SER A 197 -1.38 3.50 5.71
C SER A 197 -0.39 4.34 4.91
N MET A 198 -0.41 5.66 5.14
CA MET A 198 0.56 6.61 4.59
C MET A 198 1.99 6.25 5.02
N ALA A 199 2.20 5.97 6.31
CA ALA A 199 3.51 5.58 6.83
C ALA A 199 4.04 4.31 6.19
N GLY A 200 3.21 3.27 6.05
CA GLY A 200 3.58 2.02 5.39
C GLY A 200 3.89 2.18 3.91
N PHE A 201 3.07 2.97 3.19
CA PHE A 201 3.29 3.31 1.79
C PHE A 201 4.66 3.97 1.61
N TYR A 202 4.93 5.03 2.39
CA TYR A 202 6.19 5.77 2.27
C TYR A 202 7.39 5.05 2.84
N LEU A 203 7.22 4.15 3.82
CA LEU A 203 8.28 3.25 4.26
C LEU A 203 8.71 2.28 3.15
N LEU A 204 7.76 1.76 2.37
CA LEU A 204 8.07 0.89 1.24
C LEU A 204 8.75 1.68 0.10
N VAL A 205 8.24 2.88 -0.24
CA VAL A 205 8.89 3.77 -1.21
C VAL A 205 10.30 4.16 -0.76
N TYR A 206 10.45 4.53 0.51
CA TYR A 206 11.74 4.85 1.13
C TYR A 206 12.72 3.68 0.99
N THR A 207 12.31 2.48 1.37
CA THR A 207 13.15 1.27 1.34
C THR A 207 13.55 0.90 -0.08
N PHE A 208 12.62 1.02 -1.03
CA PHE A 208 12.91 0.84 -2.44
C PHE A 208 13.97 1.84 -2.92
N VAL A 209 13.75 3.15 -2.74
CA VAL A 209 14.68 4.20 -3.21
C VAL A 209 16.03 4.13 -2.50
N LEU A 210 16.07 3.79 -1.20
CA LEU A 210 17.28 3.64 -0.42
C LEU A 210 18.21 2.56 -1.00
N THR A 211 17.62 1.50 -1.53
CA THR A 211 18.34 0.32 -2.02
C THR A 211 18.66 0.36 -3.52
N LEU A 212 18.15 1.36 -4.25
CA LEU A 212 18.54 1.61 -5.64
C LEU A 212 20.00 2.06 -5.73
N LYS A 213 20.69 1.68 -6.81
CA LYS A 213 22.05 2.15 -7.09
C LYS A 213 22.04 3.66 -7.31
N LYS A 214 22.70 4.40 -6.40
CA LYS A 214 22.88 5.85 -6.52
C LYS A 214 23.88 6.16 -7.64
N THR A 215 23.40 6.59 -8.79
CA THR A 215 24.23 7.24 -9.82
C THR A 215 24.28 8.75 -9.57
N SER A 216 25.35 9.41 -10.00
CA SER A 216 25.52 10.87 -9.83
C SER A 216 24.33 11.67 -10.37
N GLN A 217 23.75 11.21 -11.48
CA GLN A 217 22.60 11.83 -12.15
C GLN A 217 21.35 11.93 -11.27
N TYR A 218 21.02 10.88 -10.49
CA TYR A 218 19.75 10.82 -9.74
C TYR A 218 19.91 11.11 -8.25
N LYS A 219 21.14 11.34 -7.78
CA LYS A 219 21.47 11.48 -6.35
C LYS A 219 20.61 12.53 -5.63
N ILE A 220 20.40 13.69 -6.26
CA ILE A 220 19.62 14.79 -5.69
C ILE A 220 18.15 14.37 -5.52
N VAL A 221 17.52 13.88 -6.59
CA VAL A 221 16.11 13.44 -6.58
C VAL A 221 15.89 12.31 -5.59
N MET A 222 16.79 11.32 -5.56
CA MET A 222 16.71 10.21 -4.61
C MET A 222 16.80 10.71 -3.17
N ASN A 223 17.74 11.59 -2.85
CA ASN A 223 17.87 12.14 -1.51
C ASN A 223 16.65 12.99 -1.13
N ALA A 224 16.09 13.77 -2.06
CA ALA A 224 14.85 14.50 -1.82
C ALA A 224 13.69 13.56 -1.49
N ILE A 225 13.50 12.48 -2.25
CA ILE A 225 12.47 11.46 -1.96
C ILE A 225 12.70 10.83 -0.58
N LEU A 226 13.94 10.46 -0.25
CA LEU A 226 14.25 9.86 1.05
C LEU A 226 13.95 10.83 2.21
N THR A 227 14.27 12.11 2.06
CA THR A 227 13.97 13.14 3.06
C THR A 227 12.46 13.34 3.22
N LEU A 228 11.72 13.50 2.12
CA LEU A 228 10.27 13.70 2.16
C LEU A 228 9.53 12.45 2.68
N ALA A 229 9.99 11.25 2.33
CA ALA A 229 9.44 10.02 2.88
C ALA A 229 9.71 9.90 4.37
N THR A 230 10.91 10.28 4.83
CA THR A 230 11.22 10.35 6.27
C THR A 230 10.26 11.30 6.97
N LEU A 231 10.07 12.51 6.46
CA LEU A 231 9.11 13.47 7.01
C LEU A 231 7.70 12.88 7.15
N LEU A 232 7.17 12.23 6.11
CA LEU A 232 5.84 11.63 6.12
C LEU A 232 5.72 10.43 7.09
N ILE A 233 6.75 9.59 7.19
CA ILE A 233 6.80 8.49 8.17
C ILE A 233 6.72 9.05 9.59
N PHE A 234 7.47 10.10 9.90
CA PHE A 234 7.46 10.72 11.23
C PHE A 234 6.16 11.48 11.53
N LEU A 235 5.66 12.28 10.59
CA LEU A 235 4.38 12.99 10.73
C LEU A 235 3.19 12.04 10.93
N SER A 236 3.28 10.80 10.47
CA SER A 236 2.22 9.81 10.70
C SER A 236 2.08 9.37 12.18
N PHE A 237 3.11 9.58 13.02
CA PHE A 237 3.22 8.99 14.36
C PHE A 237 2.98 7.47 14.41
N SER A 238 3.23 6.75 13.31
CA SER A 238 3.06 5.30 13.27
C SER A 238 4.25 4.60 13.94
N LYS A 239 4.06 4.17 15.20
CA LYS A 239 5.12 3.54 16.01
C LYS A 239 5.79 2.36 15.30
N VAL A 240 5.02 1.51 14.61
CA VAL A 240 5.59 0.35 13.90
C VAL A 240 6.38 0.77 12.66
N ALA A 241 5.89 1.74 11.89
CA ALA A 241 6.61 2.22 10.71
C ALA A 241 7.93 2.93 11.09
N ILE A 242 7.92 3.73 12.17
CA ILE A 242 9.11 4.43 12.67
C ILE A 242 10.14 3.42 13.22
N SER A 243 9.70 2.42 13.99
CA SER A 243 10.60 1.36 14.47
C SER A 243 11.23 0.58 13.31
N LEU A 244 10.46 0.22 12.29
CA LEU A 244 11.00 -0.47 11.10
C LEU A 244 11.92 0.45 10.28
N PHE A 245 11.60 1.74 10.17
CA PHE A 245 12.49 2.73 9.54
C PHE A 245 13.86 2.77 10.24
N LEU A 246 13.90 2.75 11.57
CA LEU A 246 15.14 2.69 12.35
C LEU A 246 15.91 1.38 12.08
N VAL A 247 15.22 0.24 12.10
CA VAL A 247 15.83 -1.08 11.80
C VAL A 247 16.41 -1.11 10.38
N ILE A 248 15.68 -0.64 9.38
CA ILE A 248 16.11 -0.62 7.97
C ILE A 248 17.34 0.27 7.79
N ASN A 249 17.34 1.46 8.40
CA ASN A 249 18.52 2.33 8.38
C ASN A 249 19.70 1.68 9.10
N GLY A 250 19.49 1.04 10.25
CA GLY A 250 20.53 0.30 10.96
C GLY A 250 21.15 -0.81 10.10
N VAL A 251 20.34 -1.67 9.51
CA VAL A 251 20.79 -2.76 8.61
C VAL A 251 21.50 -2.20 7.38
N TYR A 252 20.96 -1.14 6.77
CA TYR A 252 21.58 -0.49 5.61
C TYR A 252 22.93 0.12 5.95
N LEU A 253 23.03 0.85 7.08
CA LEU A 253 24.28 1.45 7.57
C LEU A 253 25.33 0.38 7.90
N ILE A 254 24.95 -0.74 8.50
CA ILE A 254 25.89 -1.83 8.81
C ILE A 254 26.42 -2.47 7.51
N ARG A 255 25.56 -2.67 6.51
CA ARG A 255 25.92 -3.36 5.26
C ARG A 255 26.67 -2.49 4.25
N LYS A 256 26.35 -1.19 4.20
CA LYS A 256 26.85 -0.24 3.19
C LYS A 256 27.64 0.93 3.76
N GLY A 257 27.68 1.07 5.09
CA GLY A 257 28.41 2.13 5.75
C GLY A 257 29.91 1.99 5.53
N ASP A 258 30.54 3.11 5.22
CA ASP A 258 31.98 3.23 5.37
C ASP A 258 32.28 3.52 6.85
N PHE A 259 32.95 2.59 7.50
CA PHE A 259 33.35 2.69 8.91
C PHE A 259 34.63 3.51 9.11
N SER A 260 35.15 4.16 8.04
CA SER A 260 36.32 5.04 8.09
C SER A 260 36.18 6.15 9.14
N CYS A 261 35.02 6.79 9.23
CA CYS A 261 34.70 7.78 10.27
C CYS A 261 33.74 7.18 11.32
N LYS A 262 34.29 6.56 12.38
CA LYS A 262 33.51 6.00 13.49
C LYS A 262 32.58 7.04 14.12
N LEU A 263 33.07 8.26 14.35
CA LEU A 263 32.27 9.35 14.93
C LEU A 263 31.07 9.73 14.05
N CYS A 264 31.25 9.78 12.72
CA CYS A 264 30.19 10.07 11.76
C CYS A 264 29.13 8.97 11.72
N PHE A 265 29.57 7.71 11.86
CA PHE A 265 28.66 6.57 11.96
C PHE A 265 27.83 6.64 13.25
N PHE A 266 28.48 6.84 14.40
CA PHE A 266 27.80 6.95 15.69
C PHE A 266 26.86 8.17 15.75
N SER A 267 27.26 9.32 15.22
CA SER A 267 26.41 10.51 15.22
C SER A 267 25.14 10.31 14.37
N ARG A 268 25.26 9.71 13.18
CA ARG A 268 24.11 9.37 12.34
C ARG A 268 23.17 8.39 13.04
N ALA A 269 23.73 7.34 13.67
CA ALA A 269 22.94 6.35 14.40
C ALA A 269 22.22 6.98 15.59
N LEU A 270 22.91 7.83 16.36
CA LEU A 270 22.36 8.53 17.53
C LEU A 270 21.23 9.48 17.13
N VAL A 271 21.41 10.28 16.07
CA VAL A 271 20.37 11.21 15.59
C VAL A 271 19.11 10.44 15.18
N LEU A 272 19.25 9.34 14.43
CA LEU A 272 18.11 8.52 14.04
C LEU A 272 17.42 7.89 15.25
N LEU A 273 18.19 7.42 16.24
CA LEU A 273 17.66 6.81 17.45
C LEU A 273 16.88 7.83 18.30
N VAL A 274 17.48 8.99 18.57
CA VAL A 274 16.86 10.05 19.38
C VAL A 274 15.58 10.56 18.70
N LEU A 275 15.63 10.84 17.39
CA LEU A 275 14.46 11.29 16.65
C LEU A 275 13.34 10.23 16.66
N SER A 276 13.69 8.95 16.44
CA SER A 276 12.73 7.85 16.51
C SER A 276 12.11 7.73 17.90
N PHE A 277 12.92 7.85 18.95
CA PHE A 277 12.47 7.75 20.34
C PHE A 277 11.44 8.83 20.67
N VAL A 278 11.67 10.08 20.28
CA VAL A 278 10.73 11.20 20.53
C VAL A 278 9.34 10.95 19.93
N PHE A 279 9.27 10.39 18.72
CA PHE A 279 7.97 10.14 18.08
C PHE A 279 7.31 8.83 18.56
N ILE A 280 8.10 7.83 18.96
CA ILE A 280 7.56 6.58 19.53
C ILE A 280 7.01 6.81 20.94
N SER A 281 7.63 7.70 21.72
CA SER A 281 7.20 8.07 23.08
C SER A 281 5.93 8.92 23.09
N ALA A 282 5.56 9.54 21.97
CA ALA A 282 4.29 10.25 21.84
C ALA A 282 3.11 9.35 22.23
N GLY A 283 2.19 9.91 23.01
CA GLY A 283 0.89 9.31 23.30
C GLY A 283 0.12 9.12 22.01
N THR A 284 -0.53 7.97 21.85
CA THR A 284 -1.48 7.68 20.77
C THR A 284 -2.73 7.09 21.42
N ASP A 285 -3.74 6.70 20.64
CA ASP A 285 -4.97 6.07 21.17
C ASP A 285 -4.64 5.01 22.26
N PRO A 286 -5.00 5.27 23.53
CA PRO A 286 -4.68 4.37 24.64
C PRO A 286 -5.42 3.04 24.52
N LEU A 287 -6.55 3.01 23.81
CA LEU A 287 -7.34 1.81 23.56
C LEU A 287 -6.88 1.04 22.33
N SER A 288 -5.83 1.47 21.62
CA SER A 288 -5.34 0.83 20.39
C SER A 288 -5.08 -0.67 20.57
N PHE A 289 -4.46 -1.07 21.69
CA PHE A 289 -4.21 -2.47 21.99
C PHE A 289 -5.50 -3.25 22.28
N THR A 290 -6.39 -2.67 23.10
CA THR A 290 -7.69 -3.28 23.45
C THR A 290 -8.57 -3.47 22.22
N LYS A 291 -8.66 -2.46 21.33
CA LYS A 291 -9.38 -2.55 20.05
C LYS A 291 -8.82 -3.67 19.16
N ARG A 292 -7.49 -3.79 19.06
CA ARG A 292 -6.85 -4.88 18.30
C ARG A 292 -7.15 -6.25 18.89
N MET A 293 -7.10 -6.41 20.21
CA MET A 293 -7.43 -7.66 20.87
C MET A 293 -8.89 -8.04 20.64
N PHE A 294 -9.82 -7.08 20.72
CA PHE A 294 -11.23 -7.27 20.43
C PHE A 294 -11.47 -7.76 18.98
N PHE A 295 -10.86 -7.10 17.99
CA PHE A 295 -10.99 -7.53 16.60
C PHE A 295 -10.31 -8.86 16.31
N PHE A 296 -9.24 -9.20 17.04
CA PHE A 296 -8.60 -10.51 16.97
C PHE A 296 -9.48 -11.62 17.57
N GLN A 297 -10.13 -11.37 18.71
CA GLN A 297 -11.11 -12.30 19.29
C GLN A 297 -12.30 -12.52 18.34
N SER A 298 -12.84 -11.44 17.76
CA SER A 298 -13.90 -11.55 16.74
C SER A 298 -13.46 -12.40 15.54
N ALA A 299 -12.21 -12.25 15.10
CA ALA A 299 -11.62 -13.06 14.05
C ALA A 299 -11.55 -14.55 14.43
N LEU A 300 -11.18 -14.88 15.67
CA LEU A 300 -11.19 -16.26 16.17
C LEU A 300 -12.60 -16.85 16.18
N ASP A 301 -13.61 -16.07 16.53
CA ASP A 301 -14.98 -16.57 16.56
C ASP A 301 -15.53 -16.82 15.15
N VAL A 302 -15.19 -15.99 14.17
CA VAL A 302 -15.47 -16.28 12.75
C VAL A 302 -14.72 -17.53 12.28
N ALA A 303 -13.45 -17.71 12.70
CA ALA A 303 -12.64 -18.86 12.31
C ALA A 303 -13.26 -20.21 12.73
N LYS A 304 -13.92 -20.27 13.90
CA LYS A 304 -14.53 -21.51 14.43
C LYS A 304 -15.53 -22.13 13.46
N ASN A 305 -16.27 -21.32 12.71
CA ASN A 305 -17.30 -21.78 11.78
C ASN A 305 -16.81 -21.89 10.32
N HIS A 306 -15.64 -21.32 10.00
CA HIS A 306 -15.16 -21.14 8.64
C HIS A 306 -13.68 -21.54 8.45
N LEU A 307 -13.16 -22.48 9.26
CA LEU A 307 -11.73 -22.81 9.28
C LEU A 307 -11.16 -23.30 7.94
N LEU A 308 -11.84 -24.27 7.30
CA LEU A 308 -11.29 -24.97 6.14
C LEU A 308 -11.35 -24.14 4.86
N PHE A 309 -12.47 -23.47 4.64
CA PHE A 309 -12.78 -22.79 3.37
C PHE A 309 -13.01 -21.29 3.52
N GLY A 310 -12.99 -20.74 4.73
CA GLY A 310 -13.17 -19.31 4.93
C GLY A 310 -14.59 -18.83 4.60
N VAL A 311 -14.71 -17.51 4.48
CA VAL A 311 -15.98 -16.82 4.23
C VAL A 311 -16.10 -16.23 2.83
N GLY A 312 -15.14 -16.53 1.95
CA GLY A 312 -15.02 -15.91 0.63
C GLY A 312 -14.30 -14.55 0.67
N LEU A 313 -13.72 -14.17 -0.47
CA LEU A 313 -12.92 -12.95 -0.60
C LEU A 313 -13.75 -11.70 -0.25
N GLY A 314 -13.19 -10.81 0.57
CA GLY A 314 -13.82 -9.56 1.01
C GLY A 314 -15.01 -9.68 1.95
N ASN A 315 -15.39 -10.89 2.38
CA ASN A 315 -16.62 -11.13 3.13
C ASN A 315 -16.42 -11.23 4.66
N TYR A 316 -15.19 -11.01 5.15
CA TYR A 316 -14.87 -11.05 6.58
C TYR A 316 -15.79 -10.14 7.42
N LEU A 317 -15.99 -8.88 7.02
CA LEU A 317 -16.79 -7.93 7.80
C LEU A 317 -18.28 -8.29 7.85
N VAL A 318 -18.79 -8.93 6.79
CA VAL A 318 -20.17 -9.44 6.75
C VAL A 318 -20.32 -10.55 7.79
N SER A 319 -19.36 -11.47 7.83
CA SER A 319 -19.35 -12.59 8.78
C SER A 319 -19.08 -12.16 10.21
N GLN A 320 -18.25 -11.12 10.42
CA GLN A 320 -17.97 -10.55 11.73
C GLN A 320 -19.25 -10.05 12.42
N LYS A 321 -20.18 -9.47 11.66
CA LYS A 321 -21.48 -9.00 12.18
C LYS A 321 -22.30 -10.14 12.81
N ALA A 322 -22.26 -11.33 12.22
CA ALA A 322 -23.06 -12.47 12.69
C ALA A 322 -22.61 -12.98 14.06
N VAL A 323 -21.37 -12.65 14.46
CA VAL A 323 -20.72 -13.21 15.64
C VAL A 323 -20.47 -12.17 16.74
N SER A 324 -20.27 -10.90 16.37
CA SER A 324 -20.10 -9.82 17.34
C SER A 324 -21.44 -9.13 17.63
N SER A 325 -22.03 -9.42 18.80
CA SER A 325 -23.25 -8.77 19.29
C SER A 325 -23.01 -7.37 19.86
N LEU A 326 -21.74 -6.95 20.01
CA LEU A 326 -21.39 -5.66 20.61
C LEU A 326 -21.40 -4.53 19.57
N LEU A 327 -22.47 -3.73 19.61
CA LEU A 327 -22.67 -2.48 18.85
C LEU A 327 -21.67 -1.35 19.17
N ILE A 328 -20.67 -1.57 20.02
CA ILE A 328 -19.87 -0.48 20.61
C ILE A 328 -18.81 0.07 19.65
N LEU A 329 -18.30 -0.76 18.73
CA LEU A 329 -17.25 -0.37 17.79
C LEU A 329 -17.73 -0.44 16.34
N THR A 330 -17.24 0.50 15.53
CA THR A 330 -17.41 0.44 14.08
C THR A 330 -16.75 -0.84 13.55
N PRO A 331 -17.43 -1.65 12.71
CA PRO A 331 -16.84 -2.86 12.12
C PRO A 331 -15.57 -2.52 11.33
N GLN A 332 -14.48 -3.21 11.65
CA GLN A 332 -13.18 -3.02 11.01
C GLN A 332 -12.48 -4.37 10.78
N PRO A 333 -11.62 -4.46 9.76
CA PRO A 333 -10.86 -5.68 9.53
C PRO A 333 -9.94 -6.00 10.71
N VAL A 334 -9.65 -7.29 10.92
CA VAL A 334 -8.61 -7.70 11.85
C VAL A 334 -7.28 -7.07 11.42
N HIS A 335 -6.55 -6.49 12.37
CA HIS A 335 -5.31 -5.74 12.10
C HIS A 335 -4.11 -6.67 11.87
N ASN A 336 -4.27 -7.63 10.95
CA ASN A 336 -3.25 -8.58 10.52
C ASN A 336 -3.66 -9.17 9.16
N ILE A 337 -2.90 -8.89 8.10
CA ILE A 337 -3.22 -9.33 6.74
C ILE A 337 -3.25 -10.86 6.60
N PHE A 338 -2.45 -11.59 7.38
CA PHE A 338 -2.38 -13.03 7.29
C PHE A 338 -3.62 -13.68 7.91
N VAL A 339 -4.07 -13.16 9.06
CA VAL A 339 -5.32 -13.59 9.68
C VAL A 339 -6.51 -13.22 8.80
N LEU A 340 -6.53 -12.01 8.24
CA LEU A 340 -7.60 -11.58 7.34
C LEU A 340 -7.70 -12.48 6.10
N LEU A 341 -6.57 -12.73 5.41
CA LEU A 341 -6.54 -13.65 4.26
C LEU A 341 -6.89 -15.08 4.64
N PHE A 342 -6.45 -15.56 5.81
CA PHE A 342 -6.82 -16.89 6.30
C PHE A 342 -8.34 -17.01 6.50
N LEU A 343 -9.00 -16.00 7.06
CA LEU A 343 -10.44 -16.01 7.28
C LEU A 343 -11.24 -15.92 5.98
N GLU A 344 -10.76 -15.15 5.01
CA GLU A 344 -11.44 -15.02 3.72
C GLU A 344 -11.24 -16.26 2.83
N LEU A 345 -10.05 -16.86 2.83
CA LEU A 345 -9.69 -17.97 1.94
C LEU A 345 -9.87 -19.36 2.58
N GLY A 346 -9.84 -19.45 3.90
CA GLY A 346 -9.76 -20.70 4.64
C GLY A 346 -8.39 -21.37 4.55
N LEU A 347 -8.17 -22.38 5.39
CA LEU A 347 -6.92 -23.12 5.50
C LEU A 347 -6.41 -23.64 4.15
N VAL A 348 -7.28 -24.25 3.33
CA VAL A 348 -6.85 -24.93 2.09
C VAL A 348 -6.27 -23.95 1.07
N MET A 349 -7.01 -22.88 0.78
CA MET A 349 -6.61 -21.89 -0.21
C MET A 349 -5.50 -20.97 0.34
N PHE A 350 -5.55 -20.63 1.63
CA PHE A 350 -4.49 -19.87 2.30
C PHE A 350 -3.14 -20.62 2.30
N SER A 351 -3.12 -21.90 2.68
CA SER A 351 -1.88 -22.72 2.64
C SER A 351 -1.32 -22.83 1.23
N THR A 352 -2.18 -22.94 0.22
CA THR A 352 -1.79 -22.94 -1.19
C THR A 352 -1.14 -21.61 -1.59
N LEU A 353 -1.78 -20.48 -1.25
CA LEU A 353 -1.25 -19.14 -1.48
C LEU A 353 0.12 -18.93 -0.81
N VAL A 354 0.24 -19.30 0.47
CA VAL A 354 1.49 -19.19 1.24
C VAL A 354 2.58 -20.04 0.62
N PHE A 355 2.30 -21.29 0.25
CA PHE A 355 3.27 -22.19 -0.36
C PHE A 355 3.86 -21.63 -1.67
N PHE A 356 3.01 -21.18 -2.60
CA PHE A 356 3.48 -20.61 -3.86
C PHE A 356 4.20 -19.28 -3.66
N SER A 357 3.70 -18.42 -2.76
CA SER A 357 4.34 -17.15 -2.41
C SER A 357 5.73 -17.37 -1.81
N TRP A 358 5.86 -18.33 -0.88
CA TRP A 358 7.12 -18.73 -0.28
C TRP A 358 8.11 -19.27 -1.30
N LYS A 359 7.68 -20.22 -2.15
CA LYS A 359 8.52 -20.77 -3.23
C LYS A 359 9.07 -19.66 -4.11
N ARG A 360 8.25 -18.65 -4.42
CA ARG A 360 8.65 -17.53 -5.26
C ARG A 360 9.56 -16.53 -4.55
N ALA A 361 9.26 -16.22 -3.29
CA ALA A 361 10.07 -15.33 -2.46
C ALA A 361 11.46 -15.92 -2.21
N ARG A 362 11.56 -17.22 -1.91
CA ARG A 362 12.83 -17.93 -1.67
C ARG A 362 13.82 -17.78 -2.82
N GLN A 363 13.35 -17.79 -4.06
CA GLN A 363 14.18 -17.55 -5.26
C GLN A 363 14.81 -16.16 -5.30
N ARG A 364 14.28 -15.21 -4.52
CA ARG A 364 14.67 -13.79 -4.51
C ARG A 364 15.20 -13.30 -3.17
N MET A 365 15.20 -14.12 -2.12
CA MET A 365 15.70 -13.73 -0.79
C MET A 365 17.18 -13.32 -0.78
N GLY A 366 17.97 -13.76 -1.76
CA GLY A 366 19.36 -13.29 -1.94
C GLY A 366 19.48 -11.83 -2.41
N SER A 367 18.41 -11.25 -2.98
CA SER A 367 18.37 -9.84 -3.35
C SER A 367 18.09 -8.98 -2.12
N PHE A 368 19.10 -8.24 -1.66
CA PHE A 368 18.98 -7.35 -0.50
C PHE A 368 17.84 -6.31 -0.62
N PRO A 369 17.64 -5.63 -1.78
CA PRO A 369 16.48 -4.75 -1.99
C PRO A 369 15.14 -5.46 -1.85
N PHE A 370 15.02 -6.66 -2.42
CA PHE A 370 13.79 -7.47 -2.35
C PHE A 370 13.48 -7.89 -0.91
N LEU A 371 14.49 -8.37 -0.19
CA LEU A 371 14.35 -8.80 1.20
C LEU A 371 13.90 -7.65 2.11
N LEU A 372 14.51 -6.47 2.00
CA LEU A 372 14.12 -5.33 2.83
C LEU A 372 12.69 -4.86 2.52
N CYS A 373 12.31 -4.76 1.25
CA CYS A 373 10.93 -4.41 0.87
C CYS A 373 9.92 -5.46 1.35
N LEU A 374 10.27 -6.75 1.29
CA LEU A 374 9.44 -7.83 1.81
C LEU A 374 9.27 -7.73 3.33
N ILE A 375 10.34 -7.45 4.08
CA ILE A 375 10.28 -7.25 5.54
C ILE A 375 9.34 -6.10 5.89
N VAL A 376 9.39 -4.97 5.16
CA VAL A 376 8.47 -3.84 5.37
C VAL A 376 7.02 -4.31 5.28
N VAL A 377 6.66 -4.98 4.18
CA VAL A 377 5.28 -5.41 3.91
C VAL A 377 4.81 -6.44 4.93
N VAL A 378 5.64 -7.44 5.23
CA VAL A 378 5.29 -8.50 6.20
C VAL A 378 5.14 -7.91 7.60
N ALA A 379 6.13 -7.15 8.08
CA ALA A 379 6.13 -6.65 9.46
C ALA A 379 5.02 -5.62 9.72
N THR A 380 4.78 -4.72 8.76
CA THR A 380 3.64 -3.78 8.88
C THR A 380 2.30 -4.47 8.64
N GLY A 381 2.23 -5.49 7.79
CA GLY A 381 1.04 -6.31 7.57
C GLY A 381 0.67 -7.22 8.75
N MET A 382 1.59 -7.50 9.67
CA MET A 382 1.26 -8.24 10.90
C MET A 382 0.45 -7.42 11.91
N VAL A 383 0.47 -6.09 11.79
CA VAL A 383 -0.10 -5.16 12.79
C VAL A 383 -1.21 -4.26 12.26
N ASP A 384 -1.48 -4.35 10.95
CA ASP A 384 -2.46 -3.53 10.24
C ASP A 384 -2.87 -4.25 8.95
N HIS A 385 -4.00 -3.85 8.34
CA HIS A 385 -4.62 -4.59 7.23
C HIS A 385 -4.53 -3.88 5.87
N TYR A 386 -4.05 -2.63 5.85
CA TYR A 386 -4.15 -1.74 4.69
C TYR A 386 -3.52 -2.27 3.38
N TRP A 387 -2.52 -3.15 3.44
CA TRP A 387 -1.86 -3.69 2.25
C TRP A 387 -2.79 -4.45 1.31
N ILE A 388 -3.89 -5.01 1.86
CA ILE A 388 -4.86 -5.77 1.07
C ILE A 388 -6.25 -5.13 1.04
N THR A 389 -6.50 -4.14 1.90
CA THR A 389 -7.81 -3.48 1.98
C THR A 389 -7.87 -2.12 1.31
N LEU A 390 -6.74 -1.39 1.17
CA LEU A 390 -6.68 -0.02 0.65
C LEU A 390 -5.98 0.05 -0.71
N GLN A 391 -6.58 0.77 -1.66
CA GLN A 391 -6.15 0.80 -3.07
C GLN A 391 -4.70 1.24 -3.26
N GLN A 392 -4.26 2.33 -2.60
CA GLN A 392 -2.91 2.87 -2.79
C GLN A 392 -1.84 1.87 -2.36
N ASN A 393 -2.01 1.28 -1.17
CA ASN A 393 -1.08 0.30 -0.62
C ASN A 393 -1.12 -1.00 -1.43
N LEU A 394 -2.31 -1.48 -1.80
CA LEU A 394 -2.51 -2.67 -2.62
C LEU A 394 -1.80 -2.55 -3.98
N LEU A 395 -1.91 -1.40 -4.67
CA LEU A 395 -1.29 -1.16 -5.97
C LEU A 395 0.20 -0.80 -5.88
N LEU A 396 0.70 -0.31 -4.74
CA LEU A 396 2.14 -0.08 -4.56
C LEU A 396 2.93 -1.41 -4.55
N LEU A 397 2.36 -2.47 -3.99
CA LEU A 397 2.98 -3.80 -3.95
C LEU A 397 3.39 -4.30 -5.35
N PRO A 398 2.48 -4.46 -6.33
CA PRO A 398 2.83 -4.95 -7.66
C PRO A 398 3.77 -4.01 -8.42
N VAL A 399 3.70 -2.69 -8.19
CA VAL A 399 4.64 -1.72 -8.75
C VAL A 399 6.06 -1.99 -8.26
N ILE A 400 6.28 -1.99 -6.94
CA ILE A 400 7.62 -2.11 -6.35
C ILE A 400 8.20 -3.50 -6.61
N PHE A 401 7.44 -4.57 -6.37
CA PHE A 401 7.96 -5.92 -6.61
C PHE A 401 8.13 -6.22 -8.11
N GLY A 402 7.29 -5.65 -8.99
CA GLY A 402 7.48 -5.73 -10.44
C GLY A 402 8.79 -5.05 -10.89
N LEU A 403 9.07 -3.85 -10.36
CA LEU A 403 10.32 -3.13 -10.62
C LEU A 403 11.55 -3.88 -10.10
N LEU A 404 11.47 -4.47 -8.90
CA LEU A 404 12.56 -5.26 -8.31
C LEU A 404 12.83 -6.57 -9.07
N GLU A 405 11.83 -7.14 -9.72
CA GLU A 405 12.02 -8.29 -10.61
C GLU A 405 12.52 -7.91 -12.00
N SER A 406 12.37 -6.65 -12.39
CA SER A 406 12.91 -6.15 -13.64
C SER A 406 14.44 -6.08 -13.55
N ARG A 407 15.14 -6.79 -14.45
CA ARG A 407 16.63 -6.84 -14.46
C ARG A 407 17.32 -5.50 -14.73
N LYS A 408 16.59 -4.39 -14.91
CA LYS A 408 17.15 -3.08 -15.28
C LYS A 408 17.40 -2.12 -14.11
N LEU A 409 16.71 -2.28 -12.98
CA LEU A 409 16.67 -1.26 -11.92
C LEU A 409 17.43 -1.62 -10.64
N VAL A 410 17.77 -2.90 -10.46
CA VAL A 410 18.43 -3.42 -9.25
C VAL A 410 19.92 -3.70 -9.50
#